data_AF-A0A2N0R0P5-F1
#
_entry.id   AF-A0A2N0R0P5-F1
#
_cell.length_a   1.000
_cell.length_b   1.000
_cell.length_c   1.000
_cell.angle_alpha   90.00
_cell.angle_beta   90.00
_cell.angle_gamma   90.00
#
_symmetry.space_group_name_H-M   'P 1'
#
loop_
_entity.id
_entity.type
_entity.pdbx_description
1 polymer ?
#
loop_
_entity_poly.entity_id
_entity_poly.type
_entity_poly.pdbx_seq_one_letter_code
_entity_poly.pdbx_strand_id
1 'polypeptide(L)'
;MDCPKCVTIKRVDCIYLLNLIYFLALPRICVANITPEDPAKSGGYAFALLGSKIYLVRFLAIYRQSSNYYSYVDDNVTCIDSLSYISVCVYEERVPNIFGCFSIASPKYILYSHISSNSIIYYLGNCETCKENMGFIIVGKREMEIYNFFNSVKDKLQLILNK
;
A
#
# COMPACT_ATOMS: atom_id res chain seq x y z
N MET A 1 12.89 8.50 -18.73
CA MET A 1 11.61 8.79 -19.42
C MET A 1 10.57 8.99 -18.35
N ASP A 2 10.25 10.24 -18.03
CA ASP A 2 9.28 10.59 -17.01
C ASP A 2 7.86 10.29 -17.49
N CYS A 3 7.05 9.65 -16.64
CA CYS A 3 5.68 9.26 -16.96
C CYS A 3 4.79 10.52 -17.06
N PRO A 4 4.27 10.89 -18.24
CA PRO A 4 3.48 12.12 -18.42
C PRO A 4 2.06 12.03 -17.83
N LYS A 5 1.69 10.88 -17.25
CA LYS A 5 0.34 10.55 -16.78
C LYS A 5 0.18 10.54 -15.27
N CYS A 6 1.15 11.02 -14.49
CA CYS A 6 1.00 11.22 -13.03
C CYS A 6 -0.02 12.33 -12.63
N VAL A 7 -0.92 12.72 -13.55
CA VAL A 7 -1.84 13.84 -13.41
C VAL A 7 -3.23 13.39 -13.80
N THR A 8 -3.92 12.58 -12.98
CA THR A 8 -5.39 12.68 -12.91
C THR A 8 -5.92 12.21 -11.55
N ILE A 9 -6.54 13.18 -10.85
CA ILE A 9 -7.11 13.18 -9.49
C ILE A 9 -6.05 13.37 -8.38
N LYS A 10 -6.20 14.48 -7.64
CA LYS A 10 -5.14 15.24 -6.97
C LYS A 10 -4.47 14.50 -5.79
N ARG A 11 -3.29 13.93 -6.02
CA ARG A 11 -2.24 13.85 -4.97
C ARG A 11 -1.73 15.22 -4.51
N VAL A 12 -2.04 16.27 -5.28
CA VAL A 12 -1.78 17.68 -4.94
C VAL A 12 -2.56 18.14 -3.69
N ASP A 13 -3.71 17.53 -3.35
CA ASP A 13 -4.44 17.88 -2.13
C ASP A 13 -3.85 17.21 -0.87
N CYS A 14 -3.03 16.15 -1.01
CA CYS A 14 -2.22 15.63 0.12
C CYS A 14 -1.16 16.64 0.59
N ILE A 15 -0.66 17.48 -0.33
CA ILE A 15 0.41 18.48 -0.07
C ILE A 15 -0.07 19.59 0.89
N TYR A 16 -1.36 19.95 0.85
CA TYR A 16 -1.93 21.00 1.71
C TYR A 16 -2.49 20.48 3.04
N LEU A 17 -2.80 19.18 3.15
CA LEU A 17 -3.47 18.59 4.32
C LEU A 17 -2.53 17.95 5.35
N LEU A 18 -1.31 17.61 4.93
CA LEU A 18 -0.27 17.00 5.75
C LEU A 18 0.79 18.07 6.06
N ASN A 19 0.85 18.49 7.33
CA ASN A 19 1.81 19.49 7.82
C ASN A 19 3.20 19.33 7.19
N LEU A 20 3.78 20.42 6.71
CA LEU A 20 5.10 20.53 6.04
C LEU A 20 6.22 19.79 6.80
N ILE A 21 6.10 19.70 8.13
CA ILE A 21 7.06 19.05 9.03
C ILE A 21 7.12 17.52 8.83
N TYR A 22 5.99 16.86 8.56
CA TYR A 22 5.96 15.39 8.40
C TYR A 22 6.38 14.96 6.99
N PHE A 23 6.20 15.83 5.99
CA PHE A 23 6.63 15.58 4.61
C PHE A 23 8.16 15.44 4.49
N LEU A 24 8.91 16.13 5.34
CA LEU A 24 10.38 16.00 5.42
C LEU A 24 10.84 14.67 6.02
N ALA A 25 9.98 13.98 6.77
CA ALA A 25 10.32 12.73 7.48
C ALA A 25 9.91 11.46 6.72
N LEU A 26 8.90 11.52 5.84
CA LEU A 26 8.43 10.38 5.05
C LEU A 26 8.60 10.64 3.55
N PRO A 27 9.50 9.90 2.86
CA PRO A 27 9.67 10.08 1.43
C PRO A 27 8.35 9.83 0.68
N ARG A 28 8.02 10.75 -0.24
CA ARG A 28 7.26 10.45 -1.46
C ARG A 28 5.86 9.82 -1.25
N ILE A 29 5.12 10.32 -0.27
CA ILE A 29 3.70 9.98 -0.03
C ILE A 29 2.84 10.15 -1.30
N CYS A 30 3.14 11.17 -2.11
CA CYS A 30 2.44 11.46 -3.36
C CYS A 30 2.65 10.42 -4.47
N VAL A 31 3.48 9.41 -4.28
CA VAL A 31 3.65 8.29 -5.22
C VAL A 31 3.54 6.94 -4.51
N ALA A 32 2.99 6.95 -3.28
CA ALA A 32 2.95 5.79 -2.39
C ALA A 32 4.33 5.12 -2.23
N ASN A 33 5.42 5.89 -2.30
CA ASN A 33 6.79 5.37 -2.30
C ASN A 33 7.10 4.34 -3.41
N ILE A 34 6.39 4.37 -4.54
CA ILE A 34 6.69 3.54 -5.73
C ILE A 34 7.33 4.43 -6.78
N THR A 35 8.60 4.18 -7.08
CA THR A 35 9.42 5.03 -7.96
C THR A 35 10.43 4.20 -8.77
N PRO A 36 11.15 4.78 -9.75
CA PRO A 36 12.25 4.08 -10.40
C PRO A 36 13.33 3.57 -9.44
N GLU A 37 13.57 4.28 -8.34
CA GLU A 37 14.55 3.88 -7.32
C GLU A 37 14.01 2.84 -6.33
N ASP A 38 12.68 2.77 -6.16
CA ASP A 38 11.98 1.80 -5.31
C ASP A 38 10.78 1.21 -6.08
N PRO A 39 11.05 0.32 -7.06
CA PRO A 39 10.00 -0.22 -7.91
C PRO A 39 9.19 -1.29 -7.18
N ALA A 40 7.87 -1.24 -7.36
CA ALA A 40 6.97 -2.26 -6.87
C ALA A 40 7.07 -3.55 -7.69
N LYS A 41 7.03 -4.68 -6.98
CA LYS A 41 7.01 -6.03 -7.54
C LYS A 41 6.24 -7.00 -6.65
N SER A 42 5.89 -8.16 -7.22
CA SER A 42 5.33 -9.28 -6.46
C SER A 42 6.24 -9.69 -5.30
N GLY A 43 5.63 -10.06 -4.17
CA GLY A 43 6.32 -10.33 -2.90
C GLY A 43 6.56 -9.09 -2.03
N GLY A 44 6.49 -7.89 -2.60
CA GLY A 44 6.63 -6.64 -1.84
C GLY A 44 5.46 -6.39 -0.88
N TYR A 45 5.74 -5.63 0.17
CA TYR A 45 4.77 -5.22 1.19
C TYR A 45 4.32 -3.78 0.97
N ALA A 46 3.09 -3.48 1.38
CA ALA A 46 2.57 -2.14 1.39
C ALA A 46 1.54 -1.96 2.51
N PHE A 47 1.27 -0.71 2.87
CA PHE A 47 0.05 -0.35 3.56
C PHE A 47 -1.04 0.00 2.56
N ALA A 48 -2.23 -0.53 2.79
CA ALA A 48 -3.42 -0.26 1.98
C ALA A 48 -4.59 0.18 2.86
N LEU A 49 -5.31 1.22 2.42
CA LEU A 49 -6.55 1.65 3.05
C LEU A 49 -7.72 0.90 2.41
N LEU A 50 -8.37 0.02 3.17
CA LEU A 50 -9.52 -0.78 2.72
C LEU A 50 -10.70 -0.48 3.66
N GLY A 51 -11.75 0.11 3.10
CA GLY A 51 -12.84 0.66 3.91
C GLY A 51 -12.31 1.72 4.87
N SER A 52 -12.54 1.52 6.18
CA SER A 52 -12.10 2.47 7.22
C SER A 52 -10.81 2.07 7.95
N LYS A 53 -10.16 1.00 7.50
CA LYS A 53 -8.99 0.40 8.16
C LYS A 53 -7.78 0.37 7.23
N ILE A 54 -6.60 0.53 7.83
CA ILE A 54 -5.32 0.32 7.14
C ILE A 54 -4.87 -1.10 7.40
N TYR A 55 -4.49 -1.80 6.34
CA TYR A 55 -3.97 -3.15 6.38
C TYR A 55 -2.54 -3.17 5.89
N LEU A 56 -1.74 -4.09 6.45
CA LEU A 56 -0.51 -4.53 5.79
C LEU A 56 -0.91 -5.52 4.70
N VAL A 57 -0.38 -5.36 3.50
CA VAL A 57 -0.64 -6.25 2.37
C VAL A 57 0.66 -6.73 1.75
N ARG A 58 0.69 -8.00 1.32
CA ARG A 58 1.76 -8.53 0.48
C ARG A 58 1.25 -8.68 -0.94
N PHE A 59 1.97 -8.11 -1.90
CA PHE A 59 1.63 -8.20 -3.32
C PHE A 59 1.87 -9.64 -3.79
N LEU A 60 0.88 -10.23 -4.45
CA LEU A 60 0.96 -11.58 -5.02
C LEU A 60 1.06 -11.53 -6.54
N ALA A 61 0.26 -10.67 -7.15
CA ALA A 61 0.27 -10.42 -8.58
C ALA A 61 -0.23 -9.02 -8.87
N ILE A 62 0.34 -8.40 -9.90
CA ILE A 62 0.07 -7.01 -10.29
C ILE A 62 -0.55 -7.02 -11.70
N TYR A 63 -1.55 -6.17 -11.93
CA TYR A 63 -2.27 -6.15 -13.20
C TYR A 63 -2.40 -4.74 -13.76
N ARG A 64 -2.29 -4.65 -15.08
CA ARG A 64 -2.55 -3.45 -15.86
C ARG A 64 -3.65 -3.73 -16.87
N GLN A 65 -4.60 -2.80 -16.99
CA GLN A 65 -5.59 -2.84 -18.05
C GLN A 65 -4.99 -2.35 -19.35
N SER A 66 -5.19 -3.13 -20.41
CA SER A 66 -4.94 -2.74 -21.79
C SER A 66 -6.22 -2.96 -22.58
N SER A 67 -6.82 -1.87 -23.03
CA SER A 67 -8.15 -1.88 -23.67
C SER A 67 -9.20 -2.54 -22.74
N ASN A 68 -9.76 -3.69 -23.13
CA ASN A 68 -10.80 -4.40 -22.38
C ASN A 68 -10.26 -5.59 -21.56
N TYR A 69 -8.95 -5.80 -21.54
CA TYR A 69 -8.32 -6.95 -20.89
C TYR A 69 -7.36 -6.51 -19.79
N TYR A 70 -7.17 -7.38 -18.81
CA TYR A 70 -6.18 -7.20 -17.74
C TYR A 70 -5.04 -8.17 -17.96
N SER A 71 -3.82 -7.65 -17.98
CA SER A 71 -2.61 -8.43 -18.15
C SER A 71 -1.80 -8.44 -16.86
N TYR A 72 -1.28 -9.61 -16.50
CA TYR A 72 -0.29 -9.74 -15.44
C TYR A 72 0.97 -8.94 -15.82
N VAL A 73 1.54 -8.25 -14.84
CA VAL A 73 2.77 -7.47 -14.97
C VAL A 73 3.89 -8.21 -14.25
N ASP A 74 4.91 -8.62 -15.00
CA ASP A 74 6.11 -9.29 -14.47
C ASP A 74 7.33 -8.36 -14.35
N ASP A 75 7.16 -7.09 -14.72
CA ASP A 75 8.21 -6.08 -14.70
C ASP A 75 8.18 -5.21 -13.44
N ASN A 76 9.30 -4.53 -13.18
CA ASN A 76 9.40 -3.51 -12.15
C ASN A 76 8.40 -2.36 -12.39
N VAL A 77 7.47 -2.17 -11.46
CA VAL A 77 6.48 -1.10 -11.54
C VAL A 77 7.00 0.15 -10.85
N THR A 78 7.23 1.20 -11.62
CA THR A 78 7.74 2.48 -11.12
C THR A 78 6.65 3.52 -10.84
N CYS A 79 5.39 3.21 -11.16
CA CYS A 79 4.25 4.09 -10.96
C CYS A 79 2.98 3.28 -10.65
N ILE A 80 2.45 3.43 -9.44
CA ILE A 80 1.24 2.73 -8.96
C ILE A 80 -0.02 3.11 -9.75
N ASP A 81 -0.10 4.36 -10.20
CA ASP A 81 -1.24 4.88 -10.98
C ASP A 81 -1.29 4.26 -12.39
N SER A 82 -0.23 3.59 -12.83
CA SER A 82 -0.20 2.83 -14.09
C SER A 82 -0.86 1.44 -13.99
N LEU A 83 -1.27 1.04 -12.78
CA LEU A 83 -1.84 -0.27 -12.47
C LEU A 83 -3.34 -0.16 -12.28
N SER A 84 -4.04 -1.25 -12.56
CA SER A 84 -5.49 -1.33 -12.39
C SER A 84 -5.88 -1.94 -11.06
N TYR A 85 -5.36 -3.13 -10.75
CA TYR A 85 -5.57 -3.78 -9.47
C TYR A 85 -4.39 -4.69 -9.12
N ILE A 86 -4.35 -5.10 -7.86
CA ILE A 86 -3.30 -5.92 -7.29
C ILE A 86 -3.96 -7.04 -6.51
N SER A 87 -3.55 -8.28 -6.77
CA SER A 87 -3.88 -9.43 -5.92
C SER A 87 -2.97 -9.40 -4.70
N VAL A 88 -3.54 -9.46 -3.50
CA VAL A 88 -2.81 -9.33 -2.25
C VAL A 88 -3.18 -10.40 -1.22
N CYS A 89 -2.21 -10.75 -0.37
CA CYS A 89 -2.46 -11.34 0.94
C CYS A 89 -2.65 -10.19 1.95
N VAL A 90 -3.72 -10.23 2.73
CA VAL A 90 -4.12 -9.16 3.64
C VAL A 90 -3.78 -9.56 5.08
N TYR A 91 -3.12 -8.66 5.81
CA TYR A 91 -2.77 -8.85 7.22
C TYR A 91 -3.41 -7.73 8.05
N GLU A 92 -4.23 -8.10 9.02
CA GLU A 92 -4.88 -7.18 9.96
C GLU A 92 -4.04 -7.04 11.23
N GLU A 93 -3.89 -5.81 11.72
CA GLU A 93 -3.23 -5.55 13.01
C GLU A 93 -3.99 -6.26 14.13
N ARG A 94 -3.29 -7.11 14.89
CA ARG A 94 -3.86 -7.87 16.01
C ARG A 94 -3.54 -7.23 17.34
N VAL A 95 -2.29 -6.83 17.47
CA VAL A 95 -1.73 -6.02 18.55
C VAL A 95 -0.70 -5.09 17.92
N PRO A 96 -0.28 -4.01 18.59
CA PRO A 96 0.70 -3.08 18.02
C PRO A 96 1.89 -3.83 17.42
N ASN A 97 2.24 -3.50 16.18
CA ASN A 97 3.34 -4.08 15.41
C ASN A 97 3.10 -5.51 14.87
N ILE A 98 2.12 -6.27 15.36
CA ILE A 98 1.87 -7.65 14.90
C ILE A 98 0.62 -7.70 14.02
N PHE A 99 0.82 -8.08 12.76
CA PHE A 99 -0.22 -8.23 11.76
C PHE A 99 -0.45 -9.71 11.45
N GLY A 100 -1.69 -10.16 11.32
CA GLY A 100 -2.03 -11.56 11.04
C GLY A 100 -2.90 -11.71 9.80
N CYS A 101 -2.62 -12.69 8.95
CA CYS A 101 -3.38 -12.92 7.72
C CYS A 101 -4.63 -13.80 7.89
N PHE A 102 -4.84 -14.36 9.08
CA PHE A 102 -6.05 -15.12 9.37
C PHE A 102 -7.24 -14.19 9.60
N SER A 103 -8.46 -14.64 9.28
CA SER A 103 -9.67 -13.91 9.67
C SER A 103 -9.85 -13.93 11.20
N ILE A 104 -10.29 -12.82 11.79
CA ILE A 104 -10.69 -12.78 13.22
C ILE A 104 -11.89 -13.70 13.45
N ALA A 105 -12.86 -13.67 12.54
CA ALA A 105 -14.09 -14.45 12.63
C ALA A 105 -13.85 -15.95 12.38
N SER A 106 -12.83 -16.28 11.59
CA SER A 106 -12.50 -17.68 11.29
C SER A 106 -11.00 -17.87 11.07
N PRO A 107 -10.24 -18.21 12.14
CA PRO A 107 -8.78 -18.21 12.13
C PRO A 107 -8.16 -19.31 11.26
N LYS A 108 -8.96 -20.14 10.59
CA LYS A 108 -8.51 -21.19 9.66
C LYS A 108 -8.30 -20.69 8.24
N TYR A 109 -8.80 -19.49 7.91
CA TYR A 109 -8.75 -18.96 6.55
C TYR A 109 -7.80 -17.77 6.45
N ILE A 110 -6.98 -17.80 5.41
CA ILE A 110 -6.10 -16.69 5.02
C ILE A 110 -6.89 -15.72 4.15
N LEU A 111 -6.71 -14.42 4.38
CA LEU A 111 -7.39 -13.37 3.65
C LEU A 111 -6.62 -13.00 2.38
N TYR A 112 -7.26 -13.23 1.24
CA TYR A 112 -6.80 -12.78 -0.07
C TYR A 112 -7.82 -11.81 -0.68
N SER A 113 -7.34 -10.83 -1.43
CA SER A 113 -8.21 -9.86 -2.10
C SER A 113 -7.59 -9.34 -3.38
N HIS A 114 -8.44 -8.88 -4.30
CA HIS A 114 -8.05 -8.00 -5.39
C HIS A 114 -8.41 -6.58 -4.98
N ILE A 115 -7.40 -5.72 -4.87
CA ILE A 115 -7.59 -4.32 -4.43
C ILE A 115 -7.21 -3.37 -5.55
N SER A 116 -7.89 -2.22 -5.61
CA SER A 116 -7.50 -1.13 -6.50
C SER A 116 -6.08 -0.67 -6.16
N SER A 117 -5.30 -0.35 -7.19
CA SER A 117 -3.96 0.25 -7.01
C SER A 117 -4.02 1.54 -6.19
N ASN A 118 -5.12 2.29 -6.29
CA ASN A 118 -5.36 3.53 -5.53
C ASN A 118 -5.54 3.28 -4.04
N SER A 119 -5.88 2.07 -3.61
CA SER A 119 -5.96 1.72 -2.18
C SER A 119 -4.58 1.66 -1.52
N ILE A 120 -3.50 1.58 -2.30
CA ILE A 120 -2.12 1.56 -1.79
C ILE A 120 -1.72 2.96 -1.36
N ILE A 121 -1.46 3.13 -0.06
CA ILE A 121 -1.08 4.42 0.52
C ILE A 121 0.43 4.55 0.71
N TYR A 122 1.15 3.43 0.88
CA TYR A 122 2.61 3.44 1.01
C TYR A 122 3.23 2.06 0.76
N TYR A 123 4.21 1.98 -0.12
CA TYR A 123 4.96 0.76 -0.44
C TYR A 123 6.22 0.65 0.44
N LEU A 124 6.45 -0.54 0.98
CA LEU A 124 7.53 -0.87 1.92
C LEU A 124 8.65 -1.69 1.27
N GLY A 125 8.56 -1.99 -0.03
CA GLY A 125 9.51 -2.87 -0.69
C GLY A 125 9.43 -4.30 -0.15
N ASN A 126 10.56 -5.01 -0.13
CA ASN A 126 10.63 -6.36 0.44
C ASN A 126 10.53 -6.36 1.99
N CYS A 127 10.39 -5.20 2.63
CA CYS A 127 10.36 -5.03 4.09
C CYS A 127 11.40 -5.89 4.83
N GLU A 128 12.68 -5.50 4.79
CA GLU A 128 13.78 -6.26 5.40
C GLU A 128 13.62 -6.48 6.92
N THR A 129 12.90 -5.57 7.57
CA THR A 129 12.61 -5.62 9.01
C THR A 129 11.37 -6.45 9.36
N CYS A 130 10.55 -6.81 8.37
CA CYS A 130 9.37 -7.63 8.56
C CYS A 130 9.78 -9.09 8.82
N LYS A 131 9.31 -9.65 9.93
CA LYS A 131 9.52 -11.07 10.25
C LYS A 131 8.22 -11.83 10.14
N GLU A 132 8.15 -12.74 9.18
CA GLU A 132 7.01 -13.64 8.99
C GLU A 132 7.17 -14.89 9.87
N ASN A 133 6.12 -15.24 10.62
CA ASN A 133 6.05 -16.45 11.43
C ASN A 133 4.61 -16.97 11.48
N MET A 134 4.37 -18.17 10.94
CA MET A 134 3.05 -18.85 10.97
C MET A 134 1.87 -17.95 10.59
N GLY A 135 1.99 -17.15 9.53
CA GLY A 135 0.91 -16.25 9.07
C GLY A 135 0.79 -14.92 9.85
N PHE A 136 1.71 -14.66 10.77
CA PHE A 136 1.89 -13.35 11.39
C PHE A 136 3.11 -12.64 10.84
N ILE A 137 3.06 -11.31 10.80
CA ILE A 137 4.16 -10.43 10.44
C ILE A 137 4.38 -9.46 11.59
N ILE A 138 5.60 -9.45 12.10
CA ILE A 138 6.11 -8.44 13.04
C ILE A 138 6.80 -7.38 12.20
N VAL A 139 6.34 -6.13 12.23
CA VAL A 139 6.92 -5.03 11.45
C VAL A 139 8.02 -4.30 12.21
N GLY A 140 8.96 -3.66 11.51
CA GLY A 140 9.99 -2.87 12.18
C GLY A 140 9.44 -1.58 12.80
N LYS A 141 10.26 -0.92 13.63
CA LYS A 141 9.92 0.37 14.24
C LYS A 141 9.61 1.44 13.19
N ARG A 142 10.42 1.50 12.12
CA ARG A 142 10.27 2.46 11.02
C ARG A 142 8.93 2.26 10.29
N GLU A 143 8.59 1.02 9.98
CA GLU A 143 7.35 0.66 9.31
C GLU A 143 6.14 0.98 10.19
N MET A 144 6.27 0.80 11.50
CA MET A 144 5.23 1.15 12.45
C MET A 144 5.05 2.66 12.61
N GLU A 145 6.12 3.46 12.52
CA GLU A 145 6.03 4.92 12.48
C GLU A 145 5.26 5.40 11.23
N ILE A 146 5.52 4.77 10.07
CA ILE A 146 4.77 5.02 8.83
C ILE A 146 3.29 4.66 9.01
N TYR A 147 3.00 3.47 9.53
CA TYR A 147 1.63 3.02 9.79
C TYR A 147 0.88 3.98 10.72
N ASN A 148 1.48 4.33 11.85
CA ASN A 148 0.88 5.23 12.84
C ASN A 148 0.60 6.62 12.25
N PHE A 149 1.53 7.13 11.44
CA PHE A 149 1.32 8.38 10.71
C PHE A 149 0.07 8.30 9.83
N PHE A 150 -0.05 7.31 8.96
CA PHE A 150 -1.23 7.19 8.10
C PHE A 150 -2.52 6.94 8.89
N ASN A 151 -2.45 6.17 9.97
CA ASN A 151 -3.60 5.92 10.85
C ASN A 151 -4.09 7.23 11.50
N SER A 152 -3.19 8.16 11.84
CA SER A 152 -3.53 9.47 12.40
C SER A 152 -4.27 10.40 11.42
N VAL A 153 -4.17 10.14 10.11
CA VAL A 153 -4.80 10.95 9.05
C VAL A 153 -5.80 10.16 8.20
N LYS A 154 -6.15 8.93 8.60
CA LYS A 154 -6.94 8.00 7.77
C LYS A 154 -8.29 8.56 7.34
N ASP A 155 -8.95 9.34 8.19
CA ASP A 155 -10.27 9.89 7.87
C ASP A 155 -10.17 10.90 6.72
N LYS A 156 -9.07 11.66 6.68
CA LYS A 156 -8.76 12.54 5.55
C LYS A 156 -8.41 11.74 4.29
N LEU A 157 -7.66 10.64 4.43
CA LEU A 157 -7.33 9.76 3.31
C LEU A 157 -8.58 9.14 2.68
N GLN A 158 -9.54 8.69 3.50
CA GLN A 158 -10.82 8.15 3.01
C GLN A 158 -11.59 9.17 2.17
N LEU A 159 -11.61 10.44 2.60
CA LEU A 159 -12.26 11.52 1.84
C LEU A 159 -11.59 11.81 0.49
N ILE A 160 -10.30 11.49 0.35
CA ILE A 160 -9.55 11.68 -0.90
C ILE A 160 -9.72 10.47 -1.81
N LEU A 161 -9.67 9.26 -1.26
CA LEU A 161 -9.70 8.00 -2.02
C LEU A 161 -11.11 7.56 -2.45
N ASN A 162 -12.16 8.04 -1.79
CA ASN A 162 -13.56 7.77 -2.15
C ASN A 162 -14.17 8.81 -3.11
N LYS A 163 -13.37 9.75 -3.63
CA LYS A 163 -13.77 10.69 -4.68
C LYS A 163 -13.39 10.17 -6.05
#